data_AF-A0A7X9LWU3-F1
#
_entry.id   AF-A0A7X9LWU3-F1
#
_cell.length_a   1.000
_cell.length_b   1.000
_cell.length_c   1.000
_cell.angle_alpha   90.00
_cell.angle_beta   90.00
_cell.angle_gamma   90.00
#
_symmetry.space_group_name_H-M   'P 1'
#
loop_
_entity.id
_entity.type
_entity.pdbx_description
1 polymer ?
#
loop_
_entity_poly.entity_id
_entity_poly.type
_entity_poly.pdbx_seq_one_letter_code
_entity_poly.pdbx_strand_id
1 'polypeptide(L)'
;MTYQINGLKDIHKLLVNERKIGGVIEVGALRLRTGETYQNAVITNVDLLGLSIYSIGFVTAEGQNLIINISELGLLHEPKHKRIYELNNEAYKQTKTLEKLKYLKRLFEVNEGSPTPIFREEAKMIIEDIGLPAANKEVDTSMVYPKEKLVSIA
;
A
#
# COMPACT_ATOMS: atom_id res chain seq x y z
N MET A 1 12.09 1.22 4.02
CA MET A 1 12.44 0.00 4.76
C MET A 1 11.76 -1.16 4.06
N THR A 2 12.49 -2.22 3.74
CA THR A 2 11.92 -3.43 3.13
C THR A 2 11.66 -4.42 4.26
N TYR A 3 10.39 -4.75 4.51
CA TYR A 3 10.04 -5.75 5.51
C TYR A 3 10.28 -7.15 4.93
N GLN A 4 11.03 -7.97 5.64
CA GLN A 4 11.18 -9.38 5.29
C GLN A 4 9.89 -10.11 5.63
N ILE A 5 9.36 -10.86 4.67
CA ILE A 5 8.11 -11.61 4.81
C ILE A 5 8.47 -13.09 4.83
N ASN A 6 8.31 -13.74 5.99
CA ASN A 6 8.63 -15.16 6.15
C ASN A 6 7.39 -16.06 6.14
N GLY A 7 6.19 -15.48 6.17
CA GLY A 7 4.95 -16.22 6.05
C GLY A 7 3.69 -15.37 6.16
N LEU A 8 2.54 -16.04 6.09
CA LEU A 8 1.22 -15.40 6.08
C LEU A 8 0.89 -14.62 7.36
N LYS A 9 1.48 -14.99 8.51
CA LYS A 9 1.34 -14.21 9.75
C LYS A 9 2.03 -12.84 9.64
N ASP A 10 3.16 -12.76 8.95
CA ASP A 10 3.85 -11.49 8.72
C ASP A 10 3.06 -10.63 7.74
N ILE A 11 2.51 -11.24 6.69
CA ILE A 11 1.58 -10.58 5.75
C ILE A 11 0.39 -10.00 6.51
N HIS A 12 -0.29 -10.80 7.33
CA HIS A 12 -1.41 -10.33 8.16
C HIS A 12 -1.02 -9.12 9.04
N LYS A 13 0.12 -9.19 9.73
CA LYS A 13 0.61 -8.08 10.57
C LYS A 13 0.85 -6.81 9.77
N LEU A 14 1.44 -6.91 8.58
CA LEU A 14 1.68 -5.77 7.71
C LEU A 14 0.36 -5.16 7.22
N LEU A 15 -0.61 -5.99 6.84
CA LEU A 15 -1.94 -5.54 6.39
C LEU A 15 -2.71 -4.83 7.51
N VAL A 16 -2.73 -5.38 8.73
CA VAL A 16 -3.41 -4.74 9.88
C VAL A 16 -2.76 -3.41 10.27
N ASN A 17 -1.46 -3.23 9.98
CA ASN A 17 -0.72 -2.00 10.25
C ASN A 17 -0.54 -1.10 9.01
N GLU A 18 -1.28 -1.32 7.91
CA GLU A 18 -1.14 -0.56 6.66
C GLU A 18 -1.21 0.96 6.92
N ARG A 19 -2.09 1.41 7.82
CA ARG A 19 -2.22 2.86 8.13
C ARG A 19 -0.96 3.48 8.72
N LYS A 20 -0.13 2.70 9.43
CA LYS A 20 1.10 3.19 10.07
C LYS A 20 2.33 2.97 9.19
N ILE A 21 2.33 1.90 8.41
CA ILE A 21 3.49 1.46 7.63
C ILE A 21 3.40 1.97 6.18
N GLY A 22 2.19 2.10 5.65
CA GLY A 22 1.91 2.29 4.22
C GLY A 22 2.27 1.05 3.40
N GLY A 23 2.16 1.17 2.09
CA GLY A 23 2.48 0.10 1.14
C GLY A 23 1.48 -1.04 1.13
N VAL A 24 1.79 -2.05 0.31
CA VAL A 24 0.96 -3.23 0.08
C VAL A 24 1.85 -4.46 -0.10
N ILE A 25 1.26 -5.65 -0.14
CA ILE A 25 1.99 -6.90 -0.32
C ILE A 25 1.73 -7.42 -1.74
N GLU A 26 2.74 -7.33 -2.60
CA GLU A 26 2.70 -7.94 -3.93
C GLU A 26 3.50 -9.23 -3.95
N VAL A 27 2.97 -10.27 -4.57
CA VAL A 27 3.65 -11.55 -4.74
C VAL A 27 4.08 -11.71 -6.18
N GLY A 28 5.24 -12.31 -6.42
CA GLY A 28 5.70 -12.63 -7.77
C GLY A 28 4.70 -13.55 -8.47
N ALA A 29 4.31 -14.63 -7.79
CA ALA A 29 3.27 -15.53 -8.26
C ALA A 29 2.44 -16.12 -7.10
N LEU A 30 1.12 -16.20 -7.29
CA LEU A 30 0.20 -16.95 -6.44
C LEU A 30 -0.36 -18.11 -7.25
N ARG A 31 -0.23 -19.34 -6.75
CA ARG A 31 -0.77 -20.53 -7.43
C ARG A 31 -1.79 -21.24 -6.53
N LEU A 32 -2.94 -21.54 -7.10
CA LEU A 32 -3.98 -22.36 -6.48
C LEU A 32 -3.68 -23.84 -6.66
N ARG A 33 -4.28 -24.69 -5.82
CA ARG A 33 -4.17 -26.15 -5.94
C ARG A 33 -4.79 -26.70 -7.23
N THR A 34 -5.74 -25.97 -7.82
CA THR A 34 -6.31 -26.23 -9.14
C THR A 34 -5.29 -26.05 -10.28
N GLY A 35 -4.18 -25.37 -10.02
CA GLY A 35 -3.13 -25.06 -11.00
C GLY A 35 -3.19 -23.63 -11.54
N GLU A 36 -4.30 -22.91 -11.31
CA GLU A 36 -4.42 -21.49 -11.66
C GLU A 36 -3.29 -20.67 -11.03
N THR A 37 -2.70 -19.79 -11.81
CA THR A 37 -1.54 -18.99 -11.38
C THR A 37 -1.78 -17.52 -11.72
N TYR A 38 -1.60 -16.65 -10.73
CA TYR A 38 -1.74 -15.21 -10.83
C TYR A 38 -0.39 -14.54 -10.59
N GLN A 39 0.10 -13.81 -11.59
CA GLN A 39 1.35 -13.06 -11.51
C GLN A 39 1.09 -11.68 -10.92
N ASN A 40 2.06 -11.15 -10.16
CA ASN A 40 1.96 -9.83 -9.53
C ASN A 40 0.63 -9.64 -8.75
N ALA A 41 0.13 -10.70 -8.11
CA ALA A 41 -1.09 -10.59 -7.32
C ALA A 41 -0.81 -9.73 -6.08
N VAL A 42 -1.78 -8.90 -5.69
CA VAL A 42 -1.65 -8.07 -4.48
C VAL A 42 -2.52 -8.66 -3.39
N ILE A 43 -1.91 -9.07 -2.28
CA ILE A 43 -2.66 -9.58 -1.13
C ILE A 43 -3.34 -8.40 -0.43
N THR A 44 -4.66 -8.46 -0.32
CA THR A 44 -5.48 -7.42 0.29
C THR A 44 -5.96 -7.79 1.68
N ASN A 45 -6.10 -9.08 1.97
CA ASN A 45 -6.54 -9.54 3.28
C ASN A 45 -6.01 -10.93 3.63
N VAL A 46 -5.81 -11.19 4.91
CA VAL A 46 -5.55 -12.51 5.48
C VAL A 46 -6.44 -12.64 6.71
N ASP A 47 -7.48 -13.46 6.61
CA ASP A 47 -8.47 -13.63 7.67
C ASP A 47 -8.02 -14.70 8.67
N LEU A 48 -8.22 -14.40 9.95
CA LEU A 48 -7.91 -15.30 11.06
C LEU A 48 -9.20 -15.75 11.75
N LEU A 49 -9.28 -17.05 12.05
CA LEU A 49 -10.24 -17.61 13.00
C LEU A 49 -9.45 -18.07 14.24
N GLY A 50 -9.46 -17.24 15.28
CA GLY A 50 -8.57 -17.42 16.42
C GLY A 50 -7.11 -17.22 16.02
N LEU A 51 -6.28 -18.26 16.17
CA LEU A 51 -4.85 -18.24 15.78
C LEU A 51 -4.60 -18.83 14.38
N SER A 52 -5.65 -19.37 13.74
CA SER A 52 -5.56 -20.07 12.47
C SER A 52 -5.93 -19.15 11.32
N ILE A 53 -5.17 -19.21 10.22
CA ILE A 53 -5.52 -18.52 8.98
C ILE A 53 -6.62 -19.30 8.27
N TYR A 54 -7.66 -18.60 7.84
CA TYR A 54 -8.85 -19.20 7.23
C TYR A 54 -8.96 -18.88 5.73
N SER A 55 -8.80 -17.62 5.35
CA SER A 55 -8.89 -17.17 3.96
C SER A 55 -7.83 -16.12 3.63
N ILE A 56 -7.54 -16.01 2.34
CA ILE A 56 -6.70 -14.95 1.78
C ILE A 56 -7.47 -14.25 0.66
N GLY A 57 -7.50 -12.93 0.72
CA GLY A 57 -8.03 -12.05 -0.32
C GLY A 57 -6.87 -11.47 -1.13
N PHE A 58 -7.00 -11.45 -2.45
CA PHE A 58 -6.02 -10.84 -3.34
C PHE A 58 -6.65 -10.25 -4.60
N VAL A 59 -5.93 -9.32 -5.22
CA VAL A 59 -6.29 -8.72 -6.52
C VAL A 59 -5.39 -9.30 -7.60
N THR A 60 -5.98 -9.75 -8.70
CA THR A 60 -5.25 -10.24 -9.87
C THR A 60 -4.65 -9.08 -10.69
N ALA A 61 -3.78 -9.37 -11.66
CA ALA A 61 -3.22 -8.35 -12.54
C ALA A 61 -4.31 -7.64 -13.40
N GLU A 62 -5.41 -8.35 -13.66
CA GLU A 62 -6.59 -7.85 -14.37
C GLU A 62 -7.52 -7.02 -13.47
N GLY A 63 -7.18 -6.86 -12.19
CA GLY A 63 -7.98 -6.07 -11.23
C GLY A 63 -9.14 -6.85 -10.60
N GLN A 64 -9.22 -8.17 -10.77
CA GLN A 64 -10.26 -8.98 -10.15
C GLN A 64 -9.96 -9.22 -8.67
N ASN A 65 -10.95 -9.02 -7.81
CA ASN A 65 -10.85 -9.35 -6.38
C ASN A 65 -11.28 -10.79 -6.14
N LEU A 66 -10.37 -11.62 -5.64
CA LEU A 66 -10.62 -13.01 -5.31
C LEU A 66 -10.43 -13.24 -3.81
N ILE A 67 -11.27 -14.08 -3.22
CA ILE A 67 -11.12 -14.57 -1.86
C ILE A 67 -11.18 -16.09 -1.92
N ILE A 68 -10.15 -16.75 -1.39
CA ILE A 68 -10.05 -18.20 -1.38
C ILE A 68 -9.88 -18.70 0.05
N ASN A 69 -10.32 -19.93 0.31
CA ASN A 69 -9.91 -20.63 1.52
C ASN A 69 -8.40 -20.91 1.48
N ILE A 70 -7.73 -20.89 2.63
CA ILE A 70 -6.31 -21.19 2.70
C ILE A 70 -5.98 -22.60 2.20
N SER A 71 -6.93 -23.54 2.28
CA SER A 71 -6.79 -24.91 1.73
C SER A 71 -6.60 -24.96 0.23
N GLU A 72 -7.00 -23.90 -0.49
CA GLU A 72 -6.87 -23.78 -1.95
C GLU A 72 -5.53 -23.15 -2.37
N LEU A 73 -4.81 -22.51 -1.44
CA LEU A 73 -3.52 -21.91 -1.72
C LEU A 73 -2.46 -23.00 -1.88
N GLY A 74 -1.92 -23.14 -3.09
CA GLY A 74 -0.87 -24.11 -3.39
C GLY A 74 0.54 -23.53 -3.19
N LEU A 75 0.77 -22.31 -3.63
CA LEU A 75 2.07 -21.62 -3.51
C LEU A 75 1.87 -20.11 -3.46
N LEU A 76 2.68 -19.45 -2.64
CA LEU A 76 2.83 -18.01 -2.60
C LEU A 76 4.32 -17.68 -2.73
N HIS A 77 4.71 -17.17 -3.90
CA HIS A 77 6.11 -17.00 -4.29
C HIS A 77 6.53 -15.53 -4.22
N GLU A 78 7.68 -15.29 -3.59
CA GLU A 78 8.30 -13.96 -3.42
C GLU A 78 7.33 -12.86 -2.96
N PRO A 79 6.69 -12.98 -1.78
CA PRO A 79 5.97 -11.85 -1.20
C PRO A 79 6.92 -10.69 -0.90
N LYS A 80 6.58 -9.50 -1.37
CA LYS A 80 7.34 -8.27 -1.15
C LYS A 80 6.42 -7.17 -0.65
N HIS A 81 6.84 -6.49 0.41
CA HIS A 81 6.21 -5.23 0.80
C HIS A 81 6.73 -4.13 -0.11
N LYS A 82 5.81 -3.43 -0.77
CA LYS A 82 6.09 -2.41 -1.77
C LYS A 82 5.28 -1.16 -1.48
N ARG A 83 5.85 0.00 -1.79
CA ARG A 83 5.05 1.23 -1.93
C ARG A 83 4.13 1.11 -3.13
N ILE A 84 3.00 1.82 -3.12
CA ILE A 84 2.03 1.75 -4.23
C ILE A 84 2.68 2.13 -5.56
N TYR A 85 3.55 3.14 -5.58
CA TYR A 85 4.23 3.54 -6.82
C TYR A 85 5.19 2.47 -7.39
N GLU A 86 5.62 1.51 -6.57
CA GLU A 86 6.55 0.41 -6.93
C GLU A 86 5.83 -0.87 -7.41
N LEU A 87 4.50 -0.87 -7.40
CA LEU A 87 3.71 -2.04 -7.81
C LEU A 87 3.85 -2.31 -9.30
N ASN A 88 3.87 -3.60 -9.62
CA ASN A 88 3.77 -4.11 -10.99
C ASN A 88 2.30 -4.36 -11.38
N ASN A 89 1.43 -4.61 -10.40
CA ASN A 89 -0.01 -4.71 -10.61
C ASN A 89 -0.61 -3.32 -10.91
N GLU A 90 -0.64 -2.95 -12.18
CA GLU A 90 -1.10 -1.62 -12.60
C GLU A 90 -2.58 -1.38 -12.27
N ALA A 91 -3.43 -2.41 -12.36
CA ALA A 91 -4.85 -2.29 -12.03
C ALA A 91 -5.05 -1.90 -10.55
N TYR A 92 -4.37 -2.60 -9.63
CA TYR A 92 -4.45 -2.30 -8.20
C TYR A 92 -3.75 -0.98 -7.85
N LYS A 93 -2.60 -0.71 -8.46
CA LYS A 93 -1.84 0.53 -8.29
C LYS A 93 -2.67 1.76 -8.64
N GLN A 94 -3.37 1.76 -9.78
CA GLN A 94 -4.23 2.87 -10.18
C GLN A 94 -5.36 3.08 -9.17
N THR A 95 -6.10 2.03 -8.84
CA THR A 95 -7.21 2.10 -7.88
C THR A 95 -6.75 2.64 -6.52
N LYS A 96 -5.70 2.04 -5.95
CA LYS A 96 -5.20 2.42 -4.62
C LYS A 96 -4.59 3.83 -4.62
N THR A 97 -3.93 4.24 -5.71
CA THR A 97 -3.42 5.61 -5.87
C THR A 97 -4.56 6.62 -5.83
N LEU A 98 -5.64 6.37 -6.57
CA LEU A 98 -6.82 7.25 -6.60
C LEU A 98 -7.49 7.37 -5.23
N GLU A 99 -7.65 6.25 -4.52
CA GLU A 99 -8.18 6.23 -3.15
C GLU A 99 -7.34 7.09 -2.20
N LYS A 100 -6.02 6.91 -2.23
CA LYS A 100 -5.10 7.67 -1.37
C LYS A 100 -5.00 9.14 -1.76
N LEU A 101 -5.09 9.48 -3.04
CA LEU A 101 -5.17 10.88 -3.49
C LEU A 101 -6.45 11.55 -2.99
N LYS A 102 -7.60 10.87 -3.07
CA LYS A 102 -8.86 11.38 -2.53
C LYS A 102 -8.76 11.65 -1.03
N TYR A 103 -8.14 10.73 -0.30
CA TYR A 103 -7.89 10.91 1.14
C TYR A 103 -6.92 12.06 1.41
N LEU A 104 -5.82 12.17 0.68
CA LEU A 104 -4.83 13.24 0.80
C LEU A 104 -5.46 14.62 0.56
N LYS A 105 -6.26 14.78 -0.50
CA LYS A 105 -7.01 16.02 -0.76
C LYS A 105 -7.87 16.40 0.44
N ARG A 106 -8.64 15.43 0.94
CA ARG A 106 -9.52 15.66 2.08
C ARG A 106 -8.75 16.04 3.33
N LEU A 107 -7.58 15.43 3.54
CA LEU A 107 -6.70 15.75 4.66
C LEU A 107 -6.21 17.19 4.58
N PHE A 108 -5.84 17.67 3.39
CA PHE A 108 -5.43 19.06 3.17
C PHE A 108 -6.59 20.06 3.34
N GLU A 109 -7.78 19.75 2.80
CA GLU A 109 -8.99 20.60 2.96
C GLU A 109 -9.37 20.80 4.42
N VAL A 110 -9.35 19.73 5.22
CA VAL A 110 -9.75 19.79 6.64
C VAL A 110 -8.70 20.49 7.49
N ASN A 111 -7.44 20.45 7.08
CA ASN A 111 -6.31 21.03 7.81
C ASN A 111 -5.76 22.29 7.13
N GLU A 112 -6.57 22.99 6.34
CA GLU A 112 -6.14 24.20 5.64
C GLU A 112 -5.56 25.22 6.63
N GLY A 113 -4.31 25.66 6.40
CA GLY A 113 -3.60 26.58 7.30
C GLY A 113 -3.10 25.97 8.61
N SER A 114 -3.31 24.67 8.86
CA SER A 114 -2.86 23.97 10.08
C SER A 114 -1.42 23.47 9.95
N PRO A 115 -0.48 23.93 10.79
CA PRO A 115 0.91 23.47 10.77
C PRO A 115 1.13 22.25 11.68
N THR A 116 0.08 21.51 12.04
CA THR A 116 0.22 20.45 13.05
C THR A 116 1.20 19.36 12.59
N PRO A 117 2.11 18.90 13.47
CA PRO A 117 3.04 17.81 13.15
C PRO A 117 2.32 16.54 12.68
N ILE A 118 1.17 16.23 13.29
CA ILE A 118 0.34 15.06 12.98
C ILE A 118 -0.13 15.09 11.53
N PHE A 119 -0.66 16.23 11.07
CA PHE A 119 -1.05 16.43 9.67
C PHE A 119 0.13 16.19 8.71
N ARG A 120 1.29 16.80 9.00
CA ARG A 120 2.47 16.68 8.15
C ARG A 120 2.98 15.25 8.07
N GLU A 121 3.04 14.55 9.19
CA GLU A 121 3.47 13.16 9.24
C GLU A 121 2.54 12.25 8.43
N GLU A 122 1.23 12.40 8.61
CA GLU A 122 0.24 11.60 7.88
C GLU A 122 0.27 11.89 6.37
N ALA A 123 0.28 13.17 5.99
CA ALA A 123 0.41 13.57 4.60
C ALA A 123 1.71 13.05 3.97
N LYS A 124 2.83 13.14 4.70
CA LYS A 124 4.13 12.63 4.27
C LYS A 124 4.07 11.12 4.00
N MET A 125 3.51 10.33 4.91
CA MET A 125 3.38 8.88 4.71
C MET A 125 2.58 8.54 3.45
N ILE A 126 1.48 9.25 3.19
CA ILE A 126 0.67 9.02 1.99
C ILE A 126 1.47 9.36 0.74
N ILE A 127 2.15 10.51 0.71
CA ILE A 127 2.95 10.97 -0.43
C ILE A 127 4.12 10.01 -0.72
N GLU A 128 4.81 9.53 0.32
CA GLU A 128 5.87 8.54 0.18
C GLU A 128 5.36 7.19 -0.35
N ASP A 129 4.06 6.90 -0.20
CA ASP A 129 3.48 5.64 -0.65
C ASP A 129 2.97 5.69 -2.09
N ILE A 130 2.29 6.77 -2.48
CA ILE A 130 1.79 6.95 -3.87
C ILE A 130 2.82 7.59 -4.80
N GLY A 131 3.91 8.13 -4.25
CA GLY A 131 4.94 8.86 -4.96
C GLY A 131 4.64 10.36 -5.10
N LEU A 132 5.69 11.17 -4.94
CA LEU A 132 5.63 12.63 -5.05
C LEU A 132 5.04 13.15 -6.38
N PRO A 133 5.34 12.56 -7.56
CA PRO A 133 4.76 13.01 -8.82
C PRO A 133 3.24 12.86 -8.90
N ALA A 134 2.66 11.84 -8.24
CA ALA A 134 1.21 11.65 -8.20
C ALA A 134 0.56 12.68 -7.26
N ALA A 135 1.14 12.90 -6.08
CA ALA A 135 0.63 13.87 -5.11
C ALA A 135 0.64 15.31 -5.62
N ASN A 136 1.73 15.74 -6.27
CA ASN A 136 1.91 17.11 -6.78
C ASN A 136 0.86 17.53 -7.83
N LYS A 137 0.17 16.58 -8.46
CA LYS A 137 -0.90 16.90 -9.42
C LYS A 137 -2.16 17.39 -8.73
N GLU A 138 -2.31 17.11 -7.43
CA GLU A 138 -3.57 17.22 -6.72
C GLU A 138 -3.52 18.12 -5.48
N VAL A 139 -2.36 18.24 -4.84
CA VAL A 139 -2.17 19.07 -3.65
C VAL A 139 -0.82 19.79 -3.69
N ASP A 140 -0.72 20.94 -2.99
CA ASP A 140 0.55 21.63 -2.79
C ASP A 140 1.39 20.93 -1.71
N THR A 141 2.32 20.09 -2.13
CA THR A 141 3.18 19.31 -1.20
C THR A 141 4.23 20.16 -0.49
N SER A 142 4.37 21.45 -0.80
CA SER A 142 5.35 22.33 -0.14
C SER A 142 5.07 22.54 1.35
N MET A 143 3.82 22.32 1.80
CA MET A 143 3.44 22.32 3.21
C MET A 143 4.01 21.14 4.01
N VAL A 144 4.34 20.04 3.31
CA VAL A 144 4.91 18.82 3.87
C VAL A 144 6.42 18.78 3.67
N TYR A 145 6.89 19.21 2.49
CA TYR A 145 8.29 19.32 2.12
C TYR A 145 8.64 20.79 1.85
N PRO A 146 8.89 21.60 2.90
CA PRO A 146 9.26 22.99 2.70
C PRO A 146 10.53 23.06 1.85
N LYS A 147 10.49 23.86 0.77
CA LYS A 147 11.68 24.15 -0.03
C LYS A 147 12.74 24.72 0.90
N GLU A 148 13.95 24.16 0.88
CA GLU A 148 15.09 24.70 1.63
C GLU A 148 15.21 26.19 1.31
N LYS A 149 15.07 27.03 2.35
CA LYS A 149 15.44 28.44 2.22
C LYS A 149 16.96 28.47 2.13
N LEU A 150 17.49 28.66 0.92
CA LEU A 150 18.85 29.12 0.73
C LEU A 150 18.98 30.45 1.47
N VAL A 151 19.50 30.43 2.70
CA VAL A 151 19.85 31.65 3.41
C VAL A 151 21.15 32.13 2.77
N SER A 152 21.05 33.08 1.85
CA SER A 152 22.23 33.82 1.40
C SER A 152 22.75 34.61 2.60
N ILE A 153 23.88 34.18 3.15
CA ILE A 153 24.61 34.97 4.14
C ILE A 153 25.28 36.08 3.32
N ALA A 154 24.81 37.32 3.51
CA ALA A 154 25.39 38.52 2.93
C ALA A 154 26.51 39.06 3.83
#